data_AF-A0A954QBV5-F1
#
_entry.id   AF-A0A954QBV5-F1
#
_cell.length_a   1.000
_cell.length_b   1.000
_cell.length_c   1.000
_cell.angle_alpha   90.00
_cell.angle_beta   90.00
_cell.angle_gamma   90.00
#
_symmetry.space_group_name_H-M   'P 1'
#
loop_
_entity.id
_entity.type
_entity.pdbx_description
1 polymer ?
#
loop_
_entity_poly.entity_id
_entity_poly.type
_entity_poly.pdbx_seq_one_letter_code
_entity_poly.pdbx_strand_id
1 'polypeptide(L)'
;MAGRIEGTVVSISESGNLVTDIKADQLADVPRDEQVTVRCDEHETLGIFDINHQQPPFTLIALVGESGCLELEIVTDSAKIMLGVRTGEKVEVRW
;
A
#
# COMPACT_ATOMS: atom_id res chain seq x y z
N MET A 1 -19.08 -11.20 2.85
CA MET A 1 -19.31 -10.01 2.00
C MET A 1 -17.95 -9.47 1.67
N ALA A 2 -17.61 -9.37 0.39
CA ALA A 2 -16.34 -8.79 0.00
C ALA A 2 -16.39 -7.27 0.25
N GLY A 3 -15.43 -6.74 1.00
CA GLY A 3 -15.29 -5.33 1.30
C GLY A 3 -14.39 -4.62 0.28
N ARG A 4 -14.57 -3.31 0.15
CA ARG A 4 -13.76 -2.47 -0.76
C ARG A 4 -13.55 -1.09 -0.15
N ILE A 5 -12.31 -0.62 -0.19
CA ILE A 5 -11.94 0.77 0.11
C ILE A 5 -11.26 1.35 -1.13
N GLU A 6 -11.64 2.57 -1.50
CA GLU A 6 -11.00 3.34 -2.56
C GLU A 6 -10.33 4.57 -1.96
N GLY A 7 -9.16 4.88 -2.48
CA GLY A 7 -8.37 6.04 -2.09
C GLY A 7 -7.48 6.51 -3.23
N THR A 8 -6.58 7.42 -2.90
CA THR A 8 -5.61 8.00 -3.82
C THR A 8 -4.25 8.19 -3.17
N VAL A 9 -3.19 8.13 -3.97
CA VAL A 9 -1.84 8.51 -3.52
C VAL A 9 -1.81 10.02 -3.30
N VAL A 10 -1.57 10.46 -2.06
CA VAL A 10 -1.56 11.89 -1.69
C VAL A 10 -0.17 12.46 -1.60
N SER A 11 0.83 11.63 -1.28
CA SER A 11 2.23 12.05 -1.17
C SER A 11 3.18 10.88 -1.36
N ILE A 12 4.47 11.17 -1.38
CA ILE A 12 5.54 10.18 -1.47
C ILE A 12 6.49 10.44 -0.31
N SER A 13 6.82 9.40 0.47
CA SER A 13 7.74 9.50 1.60
C SER A 13 9.18 9.78 1.13
N GLU A 14 10.07 10.13 2.07
CA GLU A 14 11.50 10.30 1.77
C GLU A 14 12.16 9.00 1.29
N SER A 15 11.70 7.83 1.75
CA SER A 15 12.14 6.52 1.27
C SER A 15 11.60 6.18 -0.13
N GLY A 16 10.62 6.94 -0.63
CA GLY A 16 10.01 6.71 -1.93
C GLY A 16 8.78 5.79 -1.90
N ASN A 17 8.19 5.56 -0.72
CA ASN A 17 6.93 4.87 -0.54
C ASN A 17 5.77 5.77 -0.96
N LEU A 18 4.73 5.19 -1.53
CA LEU A 18 3.53 5.90 -1.95
C LEU A 18 2.57 5.99 -0.76
N VAL A 19 2.31 7.19 -0.26
CA VAL A 19 1.41 7.41 0.88
C VAL A 19 0.02 7.74 0.35
N THR A 20 -0.99 7.03 0.86
CA THR A 20 -2.40 7.21 0.43
C THR A 20 -3.24 8.00 1.43
N ASP A 21 -4.47 8.35 1.05
CA ASP A 21 -5.50 8.89 1.95
C ASP A 21 -6.26 7.81 2.74
N ILE A 22 -5.92 6.53 2.56
CA ILE A 22 -6.54 5.41 3.26
C ILE A 22 -5.92 5.30 4.66
N LYS A 23 -6.59 5.89 5.65
CA LYS A 23 -6.17 5.89 7.05
C LYS A 23 -6.16 4.49 7.67
N ALA A 24 -5.25 4.26 8.62
CA ALA A 24 -5.17 3.03 9.40
C ALA A 24 -6.51 2.63 10.05
N ASP A 25 -7.27 3.62 10.55
CA ASP A 25 -8.58 3.39 11.16
C ASP A 25 -9.61 2.79 10.18
N GLN A 26 -9.51 3.11 8.88
CA GLN A 26 -10.36 2.53 7.85
C GLN A 26 -9.99 1.06 7.56
N LEU A 27 -8.77 0.65 7.91
CA LEU A 27 -8.24 -0.69 7.73
C LEU A 27 -8.33 -1.55 9.01
N ALA A 28 -8.95 -1.05 10.08
CA ALA A 28 -9.01 -1.74 11.36
C ALA A 28 -9.70 -3.12 11.27
N ASP A 29 -10.76 -3.21 10.46
CA ASP A 29 -11.54 -4.44 10.26
C ASP A 29 -11.14 -5.22 8.99
N VAL A 30 -10.10 -4.76 8.28
CA VAL A 30 -9.62 -5.38 7.04
C VAL A 30 -8.64 -6.50 7.40
N PRO A 31 -8.78 -7.72 6.81
CA PRO A 31 -7.81 -8.79 7.01
C PRO A 31 -6.39 -8.34 6.62
N ARG A 32 -5.38 -9.03 7.12
CA ARG A 32 -3.97 -8.69 6.85
C ARG A 32 -3.26 -9.74 5.99
N ASP A 33 -3.95 -10.83 5.69
CA ASP A 33 -3.45 -11.97 4.94
C ASP A 33 -3.72 -11.84 3.42
N GLU A 34 -3.40 -12.90 2.69
CA GLU A 34 -3.48 -12.97 1.22
C GLU A 34 -4.92 -12.89 0.68
N GLN A 35 -5.95 -12.84 1.54
CA GLN A 35 -7.33 -12.55 1.10
C GLN A 35 -7.50 -11.10 0.69
N VAL A 36 -6.59 -10.22 1.11
CA VAL A 36 -6.63 -8.79 0.77
C VAL A 36 -5.80 -8.53 -0.47
N THR A 37 -6.38 -7.86 -1.45
CA THR A 37 -5.67 -7.34 -2.61
C THR A 37 -5.60 -5.82 -2.51
N VAL A 38 -4.38 -5.28 -2.58
CA VAL A 38 -4.14 -3.84 -2.69
C VAL A 38 -3.65 -3.54 -4.09
N ARG A 39 -4.37 -2.69 -4.80
CA ARG A 39 -4.07 -2.31 -6.18
C ARG A 39 -3.82 -0.81 -6.28
N CYS A 40 -2.76 -0.43 -6.98
CA CYS A 40 -2.47 0.94 -7.36
C CYS A 40 -2.17 0.99 -8.84
N ASP A 41 -3.06 1.66 -9.59
CA ASP A 41 -3.04 1.68 -11.05
C ASP A 41 -3.04 0.26 -11.69
N GLU A 42 -1.96 -0.14 -12.36
CA GLU A 42 -1.77 -1.48 -12.94
C GLU A 42 -1.03 -2.46 -12.01
N HIS A 43 -0.55 -1.98 -10.85
CA HIS A 43 0.23 -2.78 -9.91
C HIS A 43 -0.63 -3.31 -8.78
N GLU A 44 -0.37 -4.53 -8.34
CA GLU A 44 -1.11 -5.17 -7.25
C GLU A 44 -0.19 -5.96 -6.33
N THR A 45 -0.63 -6.08 -5.08
CA THR A 45 0.00 -6.89 -4.04
C THR A 45 -1.06 -7.51 -3.13
N LEU A 46 -0.65 -8.53 -2.37
CA LEU A 46 -1.52 -9.28 -1.48
C LEU A 46 -1.13 -9.05 -0.02
N GLY A 47 -2.15 -8.94 0.82
CA GLY A 47 -1.99 -8.66 2.24
C GLY A 47 -1.67 -7.21 2.56
N ILE A 48 -1.71 -6.91 3.86
CA ILE A 48 -1.28 -5.62 4.41
C ILE A 48 -0.32 -5.93 5.55
N PHE A 49 0.94 -5.59 5.35
CA PHE A 49 2.04 -5.90 6.25
C PHE A 49 2.24 -4.83 7.32
N ASP A 50 3.00 -5.19 8.35
CA ASP A 50 3.56 -4.25 9.31
C ASP A 50 4.94 -3.75 8.88
N ILE A 51 5.42 -2.68 9.51
CA ILE A 51 6.73 -2.06 9.22
C ILE A 51 7.94 -2.99 9.43
N ASN A 52 7.79 -4.09 10.18
CA ASN A 52 8.86 -5.06 10.45
C ASN A 52 8.73 -6.32 9.56
N HIS A 53 8.07 -6.21 8.41
CA HIS A 53 7.91 -7.32 7.48
C HIS A 53 9.24 -7.95 7.06
N GLN A 54 9.20 -9.22 6.69
CA GLN A 54 10.35 -9.98 6.17
C GLN A 54 10.20 -10.33 4.69
N GLN A 55 9.41 -9.53 3.96
CA GLN A 55 9.20 -9.73 2.53
C GLN A 55 10.52 -9.61 1.75
N PRO A 56 10.69 -10.37 0.66
CA PRO A 56 11.93 -10.34 -0.11
C PRO A 56 12.22 -8.97 -0.73
N PRO A 57 13.49 -8.61 -0.95
CA PRO A 57 13.87 -7.43 -1.73
C PRO A 57 13.17 -7.35 -3.07
N PHE A 58 12.86 -6.13 -3.53
CA PHE A 58 12.17 -5.84 -4.79
C PHE A 58 10.72 -6.36 -4.88
N THR A 59 10.10 -6.67 -3.74
CA THR A 59 8.68 -7.04 -3.68
C THR A 59 7.83 -5.80 -3.45
N LEU A 60 6.75 -5.64 -4.21
CA LEU A 60 5.72 -4.66 -3.93
C LEU A 60 4.86 -5.14 -2.76
N ILE A 61 4.78 -4.32 -1.72
CA ILE A 61 3.99 -4.61 -0.53
C ILE A 61 3.12 -3.41 -0.15
N ALA A 62 2.01 -3.69 0.50
CA ALA A 62 1.19 -2.68 1.16
C ALA A 62 1.41 -2.78 2.67
N LEU A 63 1.61 -1.66 3.34
CA LEU A 63 1.79 -1.63 4.80
C LEU A 63 1.16 -0.39 5.42
N VAL A 64 0.95 -0.41 6.74
CA VAL A 64 0.62 0.80 7.48
C VAL A 64 1.89 1.30 8.16
N GLY A 65 2.49 2.34 7.58
CA GLY A 65 3.75 2.91 8.04
C GLY A 65 3.58 4.02 9.08
N GLU A 66 4.64 4.79 9.29
CA GLU A 66 4.65 5.90 10.26
C GLU A 66 3.71 7.06 9.87
N SER A 67 3.28 7.13 8.60
CA SER A 67 2.29 8.14 8.16
C SER A 67 0.91 7.96 8.80
N GLY A 68 0.62 6.77 9.35
CA GLY A 68 -0.73 6.40 9.81
C GLY A 68 -1.72 6.13 8.68
N CYS A 69 -1.25 6.07 7.44
CA CYS A 69 -2.01 5.70 6.25
C CYS A 69 -1.47 4.40 5.65
N LEU A 70 -2.24 3.83 4.72
CA LEU A 70 -1.75 2.78 3.84
C LEU A 70 -0.66 3.35 2.94
N GLU A 71 0.47 2.65 2.92
CA GLU A 71 1.63 2.94 2.11
C GLU A 71 1.92 1.77 1.17
N LEU A 72 2.43 2.08 -0.02
CA LEU A 72 2.98 1.09 -0.94
C LEU A 72 4.49 1.25 -1.02
N GLU A 73 5.19 0.15 -0.75
CA GLU A 73 6.64 0.08 -0.70
C GLU A 73 7.15 -0.97 -1.68
N ILE A 74 8.31 -0.70 -2.27
CA ILE A 74 9.14 -1.74 -2.88
C ILE A 74 10.24 -2.05 -1.87
N VAL A 75 10.28 -3.28 -1.38
CA VAL A 75 11.24 -3.63 -0.33
C VAL A 75 12.67 -3.31 -0.79
N THR A 76 13.39 -2.50 0.00
CA THR A 76 14.76 -2.01 -0.27
C THR A 76 14.92 -1.06 -1.47
N ASP A 77 13.84 -0.56 -2.05
CA ASP A 77 13.89 0.37 -3.20
C ASP A 77 12.74 1.41 -3.17
N SER A 78 12.75 2.36 -4.10
CA SER A 78 11.71 3.37 -4.22
C SER A 78 10.54 2.87 -5.07
N ALA A 79 9.36 2.74 -4.45
CA ALA A 79 8.12 2.44 -5.15
C ALA A 79 7.79 3.48 -6.24
N LYS A 80 8.02 4.76 -5.96
CA LYS A 80 7.88 5.82 -6.98
C LYS A 80 8.72 5.56 -8.23
N ILE A 81 10.00 5.24 -8.05
CA ILE A 81 10.93 5.08 -9.17
C ILE A 81 10.61 3.81 -9.95
N MET A 82 10.35 2.71 -9.25
CA MET A 82 10.11 1.41 -9.85
C MET A 82 8.74 1.30 -10.54
N LEU A 83 7.69 1.83 -9.90
CA LEU A 83 6.32 1.71 -10.40
C LEU A 83 5.95 2.86 -11.35
N GLY A 84 6.69 3.97 -11.34
CA GLY A 84 6.37 5.16 -12.13
C GLY A 84 5.11 5.92 -11.67
N VAL A 85 4.55 5.54 -10.51
CA VAL A 85 3.31 6.09 -9.96
C VAL A 85 3.49 7.51 -9.45
N ARG A 86 2.44 8.32 -9.58
CA ARG A 86 2.40 9.72 -9.15
C ARG A 86 1.35 9.95 -8.07
N THR A 87 1.46 11.09 -7.40
CA THR A 87 0.37 11.61 -6.58
C THR A 87 -0.89 11.80 -7.44
N GLY A 88 -2.04 11.40 -6.92
CA GLY A 88 -3.32 11.41 -7.60
C GLY A 88 -3.79 10.04 -8.09
N GLU A 89 -2.89 9.05 -8.17
CA GLU A 89 -3.30 7.73 -8.67
C GLU A 89 -4.18 6.97 -7.69
N LYS A 90 -5.13 6.23 -8.27
CA LYS A 90 -6.13 5.49 -7.52
C LYS A 90 -5.50 4.30 -6.83
N VAL A 91 -5.88 4.12 -5.58
CA VAL A 91 -5.57 2.95 -4.77
C VAL A 91 -6.86 2.28 -4.35
N GLU A 92 -6.87 0.96 -4.39
CA GLU A 92 -8.01 0.15 -4.05
C GLU A 92 -7.57 -1.00 -3.14
N VAL A 93 -8.33 -1.24 -2.07
CA VAL A 93 -8.16 -2.38 -1.17
C VAL A 93 -9.43 -3.22 -1.26
N ARG A 94 -9.30 -4.52 -1.53
CA ARG A 94 -10.40 -5.49 -1.62
C ARG A 94 -10.13 -6.70 -0.73
N TRP A 95 -11.15 -7.24 -0.08
CA TRP A 95 -11.07 -8.47 0.74
C TRP A 95 -12.41 -9.19 0.78
#